data_AF-A0A9N9LLI9-F1
#
_entry.id   AF-A0A9N9LLI9-F1
#
_cell.length_a   1.000
_cell.length_b   1.000
_cell.length_c   1.000
_cell.angle_alpha   90.00
_cell.angle_beta   90.00
_cell.angle_gamma   90.00
#
_symmetry.space_group_name_H-M   'P 1'
#
loop_
_entity.id
_entity.type
_entity.pdbx_description
1 polymer ?
#
loop_
_entity_poly.entity_id
_entity_poly.type
_entity_poly.pdbx_seq_one_letter_code
_entity_poly.pdbx_strand_id
1 'polypeptide(L)'
;MLCLGGLLSITTAFGMSSKTASASLVINIFALTPVVFATPVDLPTHNVPRYPIVPLRRRITIDGREIELTGTDEEQEAELLSRFPDSNLTSLSYNPDGEQKRAELKKRAKANANCCRNMPSRTWKGADTDKARECVGHQLSFYGSCYVNGLSCTRLRCLRGVGLFLCNDNHYEIHPNCDFMGTYGDSLIAQCTWATGGGTCGQMFDTDGYNIILKDGCDLEGVPDVVNGGSGW
;
A
#
# COMPACT_ATOMS: atom_id res chain seq x y z
N MET A 1 -9.13 -22.55 29.01
CA MET A 1 -9.24 -23.44 27.84
C MET A 1 -7.85 -23.50 27.21
N LEU A 2 -7.07 -24.52 27.56
CA LEU A 2 -5.68 -24.71 27.15
C LEU A 2 -5.65 -25.75 26.02
N CYS A 3 -5.16 -25.38 24.84
CA CYS A 3 -4.84 -26.33 23.77
C CYS A 3 -3.34 -26.59 23.78
N LEU A 4 -2.97 -27.81 24.18
CA LEU A 4 -1.66 -28.43 24.03
C LEU A 4 -1.77 -29.49 22.92
N GLY A 5 -0.83 -29.50 21.99
CA GLY A 5 -0.61 -30.59 21.04
C GLY A 5 0.41 -30.14 19.99
N GLY A 6 1.44 -30.88 19.61
CA GLY A 6 1.90 -32.22 19.98
C GLY A 6 2.99 -32.56 18.95
N LEU A 7 4.21 -32.80 19.40
CA LEU A 7 5.36 -33.15 18.54
C LEU A 7 5.37 -34.66 18.31
N LEU A 8 5.28 -35.10 17.05
CA LEU A 8 5.55 -36.49 16.67
C LEU A 8 7.05 -36.63 16.34
N SER A 9 7.73 -37.54 17.04
CA SER A 9 9.09 -37.97 16.74
C SER A 9 9.04 -39.40 16.19
N ILE A 10 9.58 -39.62 14.99
CA ILE A 10 9.66 -40.95 14.37
C ILE A 10 11.08 -41.46 14.56
N THR A 11 11.22 -42.54 15.34
CA THR A 11 12.47 -43.28 15.50
C THR A 11 12.34 -44.56 14.67
N THR A 12 13.23 -44.77 13.70
CA THR A 12 13.35 -46.06 13.00
C THR A 12 14.68 -46.70 13.34
N ALA A 13 14.59 -47.89 13.95
CA ALA A 13 15.71 -48.79 14.18
C ALA A 13 15.88 -49.71 12.96
N PHE A 14 17.12 -49.95 12.55
CA PHE A 14 17.47 -51.02 11.61
C PHE A 14 18.57 -51.89 12.20
N GLY A 15 18.33 -53.20 12.20
CA GLY A 15 19.29 -54.21 12.59
C GLY A 15 19.24 -55.42 11.66
N MET A 16 20.44 -55.93 11.37
CA MET A 16 20.82 -57.28 10.91
C MET A 16 20.48 -57.66 9.44
N SER A 17 21.48 -57.89 8.58
CA SER A 17 22.39 -59.06 8.44
C SER A 17 21.80 -60.20 7.61
N SER A 18 22.31 -60.39 6.38
CA SER A 18 22.86 -61.67 5.89
C SER A 18 23.26 -61.59 4.42
N LYS A 19 24.23 -62.44 4.07
CA LYS A 19 24.95 -62.56 2.80
C LYS A 19 24.06 -63.16 1.70
N THR A 20 24.26 -62.79 0.44
CA THR A 20 24.68 -63.70 -0.67
C THR A 20 24.52 -63.07 -2.07
N ALA A 21 25.41 -63.54 -2.97
CA ALA A 21 25.35 -63.55 -4.43
C ALA A 21 25.25 -62.20 -5.17
N SER A 22 26.42 -61.75 -5.62
CA SER A 22 26.60 -60.61 -6.52
C SER A 22 26.24 -61.01 -7.95
N ALA A 23 25.12 -60.49 -8.44
CA ALA A 23 24.82 -60.41 -9.86
C ALA A 23 24.93 -58.93 -10.26
N SER A 24 25.97 -58.60 -11.03
CA SER A 24 26.21 -57.23 -11.51
C SER A 24 25.19 -56.86 -12.59
N LEU A 25 24.10 -56.23 -12.17
CA LEU A 25 23.14 -55.56 -13.04
C LEU A 25 23.70 -54.16 -13.37
N VAL A 26 24.15 -53.98 -14.61
CA VAL A 26 24.56 -52.66 -15.11
C VAL A 26 23.29 -51.88 -15.49
N ILE A 27 22.77 -51.09 -14.54
CA ILE A 27 21.69 -50.14 -14.78
C ILE A 27 22.31 -48.88 -15.36
N ASN A 28 22.14 -48.65 -16.66
CA ASN A 28 22.42 -47.35 -17.27
C ASN A 28 21.34 -46.35 -16.81
N ILE A 29 21.60 -45.66 -15.71
CA ILE A 29 20.77 -44.56 -15.22
C ILE A 29 21.05 -43.36 -16.14
N PHE A 30 20.21 -43.19 -17.17
CA PHE A 30 20.10 -41.91 -17.85
C PHE A 30 19.62 -40.88 -16.84
N ALA A 31 20.53 -40.04 -16.36
CA ALA A 31 20.21 -38.89 -15.53
C ALA A 31 19.34 -37.93 -16.35
N LEU A 32 18.03 -38.05 -16.20
CA LEU A 32 17.08 -37.04 -16.66
C LEU A 32 17.32 -35.79 -15.81
N THR A 33 18.10 -34.84 -16.35
CA THR A 33 18.20 -33.51 -15.77
C THR A 33 16.80 -32.89 -15.83
N PRO A 34 16.17 -32.54 -14.70
CA PRO A 34 14.89 -31.87 -14.74
C PRO A 34 15.09 -30.53 -15.44
N VAL A 35 14.47 -30.39 -16.61
CA VAL A 35 14.33 -29.09 -17.25
C VAL A 35 13.33 -28.32 -16.39
N VAL A 36 13.85 -27.48 -15.49
CA VAL A 36 13.04 -26.55 -14.71
C VAL A 36 12.62 -25.45 -15.66
N PHE A 37 11.44 -25.61 -16.27
CA PHE A 37 10.78 -24.49 -16.93
C PHE A 37 10.32 -23.54 -15.83
N ALA A 38 10.98 -22.40 -15.71
CA ALA A 38 10.43 -21.28 -14.95
C ALA A 38 9.12 -20.89 -15.65
N THR A 39 7.99 -21.28 -15.07
CA THR A 39 6.70 -20.76 -15.50
C THR A 39 6.76 -19.24 -15.31
N PRO A 40 6.34 -18.44 -16.31
CA PRO A 40 6.18 -17.01 -16.07
C PRO A 40 5.32 -16.87 -14.83
N VAL A 41 5.81 -16.13 -13.83
CA VAL A 41 5.00 -15.73 -12.70
C VAL A 41 3.89 -14.89 -13.31
N ASP A 42 2.69 -15.47 -13.40
CA ASP A 42 1.47 -14.71 -13.62
C ASP A 42 1.38 -13.75 -12.43
N LEU A 43 1.93 -12.55 -12.62
CA LEU A 43 1.59 -11.40 -11.79
C LEU A 43 0.07 -11.32 -11.84
N PRO A 44 -0.63 -11.42 -10.70
CA PRO A 44 -2.08 -11.53 -10.67
C PRO A 44 -2.67 -10.35 -11.43
N THR A 45 -3.06 -10.62 -12.68
CA THR A 45 -3.91 -9.71 -13.43
C THR A 45 -5.29 -9.87 -12.83
N HIS A 46 -5.92 -8.75 -12.50
CA HIS A 46 -7.26 -8.63 -11.94
C HIS A 46 -7.42 -8.80 -10.42
N ASN A 47 -8.01 -7.74 -9.85
CA ASN A 47 -8.54 -7.62 -8.51
C ASN A 47 -7.48 -7.40 -7.42
N VAL A 48 -6.89 -6.19 -7.35
CA VAL A 48 -6.69 -5.41 -6.09
C VAL A 48 -7.70 -5.98 -5.09
N PRO A 49 -7.22 -6.74 -4.10
CA PRO A 49 -8.08 -7.33 -3.11
C PRO A 49 -8.95 -6.23 -2.52
N ARG A 50 -10.22 -6.55 -2.22
CA ARG A 50 -11.06 -5.62 -1.45
C ARG A 50 -10.50 -5.55 -0.04
N TYR A 51 -9.42 -4.81 0.12
CA TYR A 51 -8.87 -4.51 1.42
C TYR A 51 -9.87 -3.65 2.17
N PRO A 52 -10.07 -3.90 3.49
CA PRO A 52 -10.83 -2.99 4.30
C PRO A 52 -10.18 -1.60 4.27
N ILE A 53 -11.02 -0.56 4.17
CA ILE A 53 -10.57 0.80 4.45
C ILE A 53 -10.53 0.94 5.96
N VAL A 54 -9.37 1.29 6.50
CA VAL A 54 -9.16 1.56 7.92
C VAL A 54 -8.88 3.05 8.13
N PRO A 55 -9.21 3.59 9.32
CA PRO A 55 -8.84 4.96 9.68
C PRO A 55 -7.34 5.19 9.49
N LEU A 56 -6.99 6.38 9.00
CA LEU A 56 -5.59 6.74 8.82
C LEU A 56 -4.95 6.91 10.19
N ARG A 57 -3.78 6.30 10.38
CA ARG A 57 -2.95 6.51 11.56
C ARG A 57 -1.72 7.34 11.20
N ARG A 58 -1.47 8.42 11.92
CA ARG A 58 -0.27 9.26 11.73
C ARG A 58 0.52 9.37 13.02
N ARG A 59 1.85 9.41 12.91
CA ARG A 59 2.70 9.93 13.98
C ARG A 59 3.42 11.18 13.51
N ILE A 60 3.31 12.23 14.30
CA ILE A 60 3.95 13.52 14.09
C ILE A 60 4.71 13.93 15.33
N THR A 61 5.71 14.80 15.18
CA THR A 61 6.45 15.39 16.30
C THR A 61 6.21 16.90 16.34
N ILE A 62 5.65 17.40 17.44
CA ILE A 62 5.41 18.84 17.68
C ILE A 62 6.11 19.22 18.99
N ASP A 63 6.99 20.22 18.94
CA ASP A 63 7.79 20.67 20.09
C ASP A 63 8.55 19.53 20.81
N GLY A 64 9.09 18.58 20.02
CA GLY A 64 9.80 17.41 20.54
C GLY A 64 8.91 16.33 21.17
N ARG A 65 7.57 16.47 21.12
CA ARG A 65 6.62 15.48 21.58
C ARG A 65 6.03 14.71 20.40
N GLU A 66 6.06 13.39 20.48
CA GLU A 66 5.37 12.54 19.50
C GLU A 66 3.88 12.45 19.82
N ILE A 67 3.06 12.57 18.78
CA ILE A 67 1.61 12.51 18.84
C ILE A 67 1.15 11.50 17.81
N GLU A 68 0.36 10.53 18.26
CA GLU A 68 -0.34 9.60 17.38
C GLU A 68 -1.77 10.09 17.16
N LEU A 69 -2.17 10.18 15.89
CA LEU A 69 -3.50 10.62 15.46
C LEU A 69 -4.17 9.46 14.72
N THR A 70 -5.48 9.30 14.89
CA THR A 70 -6.27 8.27 14.21
C THR A 70 -7.59 8.87 13.77
N GLY A 71 -7.96 8.72 12.51
CA GLY A 71 -9.22 9.24 11.98
C GLY A 71 -9.13 9.54 10.49
N THR A 72 -10.06 10.32 9.96
CA THR A 72 -9.93 10.93 8.63
C THR A 72 -8.89 12.06 8.66
N ASP A 73 -8.49 12.54 7.48
CA ASP A 73 -7.57 13.68 7.40
C ASP A 73 -8.14 14.93 8.09
N GLU A 74 -9.43 15.19 7.86
CA GLU A 74 -10.14 16.35 8.38
C GLU A 74 -10.28 16.29 9.91
N GLU A 75 -10.55 15.10 10.46
CA GLU A 75 -10.61 14.87 11.90
C GLU A 75 -9.25 15.10 12.56
N GLN A 76 -8.18 14.62 11.94
CA GLN A 76 -6.82 14.78 12.45
C GLN A 76 -6.36 16.24 12.39
N GLU A 77 -6.68 16.96 11.32
CA GLU A 77 -6.41 18.40 11.22
C GLU A 77 -7.18 19.19 12.29
N ALA A 78 -8.46 18.91 12.47
CA ALA A 78 -9.28 19.54 13.50
C ALA A 78 -8.74 19.26 14.91
N GLU A 79 -8.30 18.02 15.17
CA GLU A 79 -7.66 17.63 16.43
C GLU A 79 -6.35 18.40 16.66
N LEU A 80 -5.53 18.58 15.63
CA LEU A 80 -4.29 19.34 15.74
C LEU A 80 -4.52 20.81 15.99
N LEU A 81 -5.44 21.43 15.25
CA LEU A 81 -5.83 22.84 15.45
C LEU A 81 -6.41 23.07 16.85
N SER A 82 -7.18 22.12 17.38
CA SER A 82 -7.72 22.20 18.73
C SER A 82 -6.65 22.02 19.81
N ARG A 83 -5.65 21.15 19.59
CA ARG A 83 -4.60 20.87 20.59
C ARG A 83 -3.49 21.93 20.58
N PHE A 84 -3.24 22.56 19.44
CA PHE A 84 -2.13 23.50 19.26
C PHE A 84 -2.57 24.81 18.55
N PRO A 85 -3.50 25.59 19.15
CA PRO A 85 -4.10 26.76 18.50
C PRO A 85 -3.08 27.87 18.17
N ASP A 86 -2.01 28.00 18.96
CA ASP A 86 -0.97 29.02 18.76
C ASP A 86 0.21 28.55 17.91
N SER A 87 0.23 27.25 17.56
CA SER A 87 1.33 26.71 16.76
C SER A 87 1.13 27.10 15.30
N ASN A 88 2.19 27.62 14.68
CA ASN A 88 2.24 27.79 13.24
C ASN A 88 2.37 26.38 12.61
N LEU A 89 1.26 25.65 12.48
CA LEU A 89 1.23 24.30 11.89
C LEU A 89 1.81 24.29 10.46
N THR A 90 1.82 25.44 9.78
CA THR A 90 2.50 25.64 8.49
C THR A 90 4.02 25.54 8.58
N SER A 91 4.64 25.67 9.75
CA SER A 91 6.09 25.47 9.98
C SER A 91 6.49 24.04 10.37
N LEU A 92 5.52 23.15 10.62
CA LEU A 92 5.77 21.70 10.73
C LEU A 92 6.14 21.08 9.36
N SER A 93 6.07 21.90 8.31
CA SER A 93 6.17 21.59 6.88
C SER A 93 7.50 21.06 6.37
N TYR A 94 8.57 21.06 7.17
CA TYR A 94 9.86 20.71 6.58
C TYR A 94 10.85 20.20 7.61
N ASN A 95 11.09 18.89 7.60
CA ASN A 95 12.31 18.34 8.17
C ASN A 95 13.35 18.19 7.05
N PRO A 96 14.29 19.14 6.88
CA PRO A 96 15.31 19.09 5.82
C PRO A 96 16.18 17.84 5.88
N ASP A 97 16.39 17.29 7.09
CA ASP A 97 17.19 16.07 7.29
C ASP A 97 16.47 14.83 6.72
N GLY A 98 15.13 14.88 6.66
CA GLY A 98 14.31 13.89 5.99
C GLY A 98 14.49 13.91 4.47
N GLU A 99 14.72 15.07 3.88
CA GLU A 99 14.97 15.23 2.44
C GLU A 99 16.38 14.74 2.04
N GLN A 100 17.40 15.01 2.85
CA GLN A 100 18.75 14.48 2.60
C GLN A 100 18.80 12.95 2.67
N LYS A 101 18.12 12.33 3.64
CA LYS A 101 17.94 10.87 3.64
C LYS A 101 17.07 10.38 2.48
N ARG A 102 16.13 11.19 1.97
CA ARG A 102 15.29 10.88 0.79
C ARG A 102 16.11 10.78 -0.50
N ALA A 103 17.24 11.49 -0.59
CA ALA A 103 18.19 11.38 -1.69
C ALA A 103 19.08 10.11 -1.61
N GLU A 104 19.36 9.60 -0.40
CA GLU A 104 20.18 8.40 -0.17
C GLU A 104 19.40 7.09 -0.13
N LEU A 105 18.12 7.10 0.27
CA LEU A 105 17.24 5.94 0.13
C LEU A 105 17.14 5.60 -1.36
N LYS A 106 17.76 4.48 -1.79
CA LYS A 106 17.68 3.91 -3.14
C LYS A 106 16.37 4.32 -3.78
N LYS A 107 16.42 5.26 -4.73
CA LYS A 107 15.30 5.81 -5.51
C LYS A 107 14.09 4.87 -5.44
N ARG A 108 13.20 5.07 -4.45
CA ARG A 108 11.98 4.26 -4.35
C ARG A 108 11.30 4.38 -5.69
N ALA A 109 11.24 3.27 -6.41
CA ALA A 109 10.87 3.32 -7.79
C ALA A 109 9.36 3.25 -7.80
N LYS A 110 8.71 4.42 -7.91
CA LYS A 110 7.34 4.50 -8.41
C LYS A 110 7.24 3.56 -9.60
N ALA A 111 6.58 2.43 -9.38
CA ALA A 111 6.44 1.36 -10.34
C ALA A 111 5.13 1.59 -11.10
N ASN A 112 5.21 1.59 -12.42
CA ASN A 112 4.11 1.55 -13.40
C ASN A 112 2.77 2.15 -12.95
N ALA A 113 2.41 3.30 -13.51
CA ALA A 113 1.05 3.82 -13.39
C ALA A 113 0.07 2.92 -14.18
N ASN A 114 -0.97 2.43 -13.51
CA ASN A 114 -2.11 1.78 -14.13
C ASN A 114 -3.29 2.76 -14.14
N CYS A 115 -3.54 3.37 -15.29
CA CYS A 115 -4.65 4.30 -15.47
C CYS A 115 -5.98 3.54 -15.63
N CYS A 116 -7.09 4.11 -15.16
CA CYS A 116 -8.40 3.41 -15.18
C CYS A 116 -8.81 2.92 -16.57
N ARG A 117 -8.48 3.67 -17.63
CA ARG A 117 -8.74 3.28 -19.02
C ARG A 117 -8.10 1.95 -19.42
N ASN A 118 -7.03 1.55 -18.74
CA ASN A 118 -6.29 0.30 -18.95
C ASN A 118 -6.71 -0.77 -17.92
N MET A 119 -7.67 -0.47 -17.06
CA MET A 119 -8.18 -1.35 -16.01
C MET A 119 -9.71 -1.54 -16.16
N PRO A 120 -10.19 -2.15 -17.26
CA PRO A 120 -11.63 -2.23 -17.55
C PRO A 120 -12.43 -3.05 -16.53
N SER A 121 -11.77 -3.89 -15.71
CA SER A 121 -12.42 -4.58 -14.59
C SER A 121 -12.67 -3.68 -13.38
N ARG A 122 -12.25 -2.42 -13.42
CA ARG A 122 -12.50 -1.43 -12.38
C ARG A 122 -13.69 -0.56 -12.75
N THR A 123 -14.54 -0.34 -11.76
CA THR A 123 -15.67 0.58 -11.81
C THR A 123 -15.29 2.02 -11.44
N TRP A 124 -13.99 2.30 -11.24
CA TRP A 124 -13.52 3.62 -10.85
C TRP A 124 -13.85 4.67 -11.89
N LYS A 125 -14.40 5.78 -11.43
CA LYS A 125 -14.66 6.95 -12.25
C LYS A 125 -13.45 7.89 -12.21
N GLY A 126 -13.20 8.54 -13.35
CA GLY A 126 -12.20 9.59 -13.46
C GLY A 126 -12.65 10.83 -12.69
N ALA A 127 -11.76 11.37 -11.85
CA ALA A 127 -11.95 12.67 -11.23
C ALA A 127 -11.67 13.77 -12.24
N ASP A 128 -12.36 14.91 -12.12
CA ASP A 128 -11.96 16.13 -12.83
C ASP A 128 -10.49 16.46 -12.50
N THR A 129 -9.68 16.74 -13.53
CA THR A 129 -8.22 16.89 -13.36
C THR A 129 -7.87 18.10 -12.51
N ASP A 130 -8.63 19.19 -12.56
CA ASP A 130 -8.34 20.37 -11.74
C ASP A 130 -8.71 20.12 -10.28
N LYS A 131 -9.83 19.45 -10.02
CA LYS A 131 -10.16 18.95 -8.67
C LYS A 131 -9.11 17.97 -8.15
N ALA A 132 -8.59 17.10 -9.03
CA ALA A 132 -7.56 16.15 -8.65
C ALA A 132 -6.24 16.85 -8.32
N ARG A 133 -5.83 17.86 -9.10
CA ARG A 133 -4.68 18.71 -8.78
C ARG A 133 -4.85 19.44 -7.45
N GLU A 134 -6.05 19.89 -7.13
CA GLU A 134 -6.32 20.51 -5.83
C GLU A 134 -6.27 19.50 -4.67
N CYS A 135 -6.84 18.31 -4.88
CA CYS A 135 -6.79 17.21 -3.91
C CYS A 135 -5.35 16.75 -3.63
N VAL A 136 -4.55 16.59 -4.67
CA VAL A 136 -3.14 16.16 -4.58
C VAL A 136 -2.21 17.32 -4.18
N GLY A 137 -2.60 18.54 -4.50
CA GLY A 137 -1.77 19.75 -4.53
C GLY A 137 -0.98 20.05 -3.26
N HIS A 138 0.06 20.87 -3.49
CA HIS A 138 1.37 21.00 -2.85
C HIS A 138 1.54 20.92 -1.33
N GLN A 139 0.48 20.87 -0.55
CA GLN A 139 0.51 20.66 0.89
C GLN A 139 -0.67 19.78 1.20
N LEU A 140 -0.55 18.51 0.87
CA LEU A 140 -1.03 17.55 1.85
C LEU A 140 -0.35 17.97 3.15
N SER A 141 -1.11 18.49 4.12
CA SER A 141 -0.62 18.80 5.47
C SER A 141 -0.21 17.51 6.21
N PHE A 142 0.26 16.49 5.47
CA PHE A 142 0.53 15.17 5.97
C PHE A 142 1.96 15.10 6.46
N TYR A 143 2.19 15.77 7.58
CA TYR A 143 3.45 15.63 8.26
C TYR A 143 3.55 14.22 8.85
N GLY A 144 4.77 13.72 8.95
CA GLY A 144 5.08 12.47 9.63
C GLY A 144 4.88 11.21 8.79
N SER A 145 4.60 10.11 9.48
CA SER A 145 4.51 8.77 8.89
C SER A 145 3.07 8.27 8.86
N CYS A 146 2.65 7.70 7.72
CA CYS A 146 1.31 7.17 7.48
C CYS A 146 1.31 5.68 7.76
N TYR A 147 0.75 5.26 8.89
CA TYR A 147 0.70 3.88 9.31
C TYR A 147 -0.48 3.17 8.67
N VAL A 148 -0.21 2.10 7.94
CA VAL A 148 -1.22 1.29 7.26
C VAL A 148 -0.94 -0.18 7.52
N ASN A 149 -1.89 -0.86 8.16
CA ASN A 149 -1.80 -2.29 8.44
C ASN A 149 -1.64 -3.10 7.15
N GLY A 150 -1.08 -4.31 7.26
CA GLY A 150 -1.01 -5.23 6.14
C GLY A 150 -2.39 -5.55 5.57
N LEU A 151 -2.48 -5.70 4.25
CA LEU A 151 -3.71 -6.02 3.53
C LEU A 151 -4.87 -5.05 3.84
N SER A 152 -4.56 -3.76 3.99
CA SER A 152 -5.54 -2.71 4.28
C SER A 152 -5.31 -1.49 3.40
N CYS A 153 -6.35 -0.69 3.20
CA CYS A 153 -6.23 0.64 2.59
C CYS A 153 -6.59 1.70 3.62
N THR A 154 -6.08 2.91 3.43
CA THR A 154 -6.54 4.08 4.16
C THR A 154 -6.75 5.25 3.21
N ARG A 155 -7.70 6.12 3.55
CA ARG A 155 -7.94 7.36 2.81
C ARG A 155 -6.96 8.41 3.30
N LEU A 156 -6.04 8.81 2.42
CA LEU A 156 -5.10 9.89 2.70
C LEU A 156 -5.82 11.24 2.65
N ARG A 157 -6.66 11.46 1.63
CA ARG A 157 -7.42 12.69 1.46
C ARG A 157 -8.77 12.45 0.79
N CYS A 158 -9.73 13.31 1.10
CA CYS A 158 -10.95 13.50 0.33
C CYS A 158 -11.13 15.00 0.10
N LEU A 159 -10.98 15.48 -1.14
CA LEU A 159 -11.19 16.90 -1.43
C LEU A 159 -11.93 17.09 -2.74
N ARG A 160 -13.01 17.89 -2.70
CA ARG A 160 -13.90 18.16 -3.85
C ARG A 160 -14.43 16.90 -4.54
N GLY A 161 -14.67 15.85 -3.75
CA GLY A 161 -15.13 14.55 -4.24
C GLY A 161 -14.03 13.70 -4.88
N VAL A 162 -12.76 14.09 -4.79
CA VAL A 162 -11.62 13.29 -5.23
C VAL A 162 -10.99 12.59 -4.04
N GLY A 163 -10.80 11.27 -4.15
CA GLY A 163 -10.17 10.46 -3.13
C GLY A 163 -8.74 10.08 -3.49
N LEU A 164 -7.84 10.25 -2.54
CA LEU A 164 -6.47 9.73 -2.59
C LEU A 164 -6.32 8.66 -1.50
N PHE A 165 -5.90 7.46 -1.88
CA PHE A 165 -5.81 6.32 -0.98
C PHE A 165 -4.42 5.70 -1.00
N LEU A 166 -3.98 5.21 0.16
CA LEU A 166 -2.79 4.37 0.32
C LEU A 166 -3.22 2.96 0.67
N CYS A 167 -2.86 2.00 -0.18
CA CYS A 167 -3.17 0.59 0.01
C CYS A 167 -1.89 -0.21 0.21
N ASN A 168 -1.84 -0.99 1.29
CA ASN A 168 -0.71 -1.82 1.65
C ASN A 168 -0.96 -3.26 1.20
N ASP A 169 -0.23 -3.71 0.19
CA ASP A 169 -0.31 -5.07 -0.34
C ASP A 169 0.53 -6.07 0.49
N ASN A 170 1.34 -5.59 1.44
CA ASN A 170 2.12 -6.45 2.34
C ASN A 170 1.25 -7.10 3.41
N HIS A 171 1.77 -8.15 4.04
CA HIS A 171 1.19 -8.77 5.24
C HIS A 171 1.60 -8.11 6.57
N TYR A 172 2.40 -7.04 6.51
CA TYR A 172 2.90 -6.30 7.68
C TYR A 172 2.58 -4.81 7.57
N GLU A 173 2.61 -4.08 8.68
CA GLU A 173 2.36 -2.63 8.73
C GLU A 173 3.46 -1.86 7.99
N ILE A 174 3.07 -0.90 7.16
CA ILE A 174 3.98 0.06 6.53
C ILE A 174 3.80 1.44 7.16
N HIS A 175 4.84 2.25 7.10
CA HIS A 175 4.83 3.63 7.59
C HIS A 175 5.63 4.56 6.65
N PRO A 176 5.21 4.69 5.36
CA PRO A 176 5.82 5.67 4.47
C PRO A 176 5.60 7.09 5.00
N ASN A 177 6.52 8.00 4.67
CA ASN A 177 6.32 9.42 4.93
C ASN A 177 5.13 9.92 4.10
N CYS A 178 4.17 10.57 4.75
CA CYS A 178 2.91 10.92 4.10
C CYS A 178 3.08 12.04 3.05
N ASP A 179 3.99 12.99 3.26
CA ASP A 179 4.29 14.06 2.28
C ASP A 179 4.71 13.48 0.93
N PHE A 180 5.41 12.34 0.94
CA PHE A 180 5.84 11.66 -0.28
C PHE A 180 4.67 11.14 -1.12
N MET A 181 3.53 10.83 -0.50
CA MET A 181 2.37 10.21 -1.17
C MET A 181 1.74 11.16 -2.19
N GLY A 182 1.75 12.47 -1.94
CA GLY A 182 1.27 13.47 -2.90
C GLY A 182 2.00 13.39 -4.24
N THR A 183 3.29 13.10 -4.21
CA THR A 183 4.07 12.98 -5.44
C THR A 183 3.63 11.80 -6.33
N TYR A 184 2.97 10.77 -5.77
CA TYR A 184 2.35 9.69 -6.58
C TYR A 184 1.08 10.20 -7.24
N GLY A 185 0.28 10.99 -6.52
CA GLY A 185 -0.87 11.70 -7.07
C GLY A 185 -0.47 12.58 -8.27
N ASP A 186 0.61 13.36 -8.15
CA ASP A 186 1.11 14.20 -9.24
C ASP A 186 1.50 13.36 -10.46
N SER A 187 2.17 12.23 -10.18
CA SER A 187 2.62 11.30 -11.23
C SER A 187 1.43 10.60 -11.90
N LEU A 188 0.37 10.29 -11.16
CA LEU A 188 -0.88 9.76 -11.68
C LEU A 188 -1.62 10.80 -12.52
N ILE A 189 -1.70 12.05 -12.08
CA ILE A 189 -2.29 13.14 -12.87
C ILE A 189 -1.52 13.28 -14.20
N ALA A 190 -0.19 13.37 -14.14
CA ALA A 190 0.64 13.51 -15.32
C ALA A 190 0.52 12.35 -16.33
N GLN A 191 0.36 11.12 -15.84
CA GLN A 191 0.34 9.92 -16.69
C GLN A 191 -1.07 9.46 -17.09
N CYS A 192 -2.09 9.76 -16.28
CA CYS A 192 -3.43 9.20 -16.41
C CYS A 192 -4.52 10.22 -16.75
N THR A 193 -4.20 11.51 -16.91
CA THR A 193 -5.14 12.49 -17.45
C THR A 193 -5.50 12.16 -18.91
N TRP A 194 -6.79 12.18 -19.21
CA TRP A 194 -7.30 11.97 -20.56
C TRP A 194 -7.17 13.22 -21.41
N ALA A 195 -6.77 13.06 -22.68
CA ALA A 195 -6.71 14.16 -23.64
C ALA A 195 -8.09 14.78 -23.91
N THR A 196 -9.16 13.99 -23.77
CA THR A 196 -10.55 14.41 -23.97
C THR A 196 -11.35 14.20 -22.69
N GLY A 197 -12.13 15.21 -22.30
CA GLY A 197 -13.03 15.13 -21.13
C GLY A 197 -12.39 15.41 -19.77
N GLY A 198 -11.10 15.75 -19.71
CA GLY A 198 -10.47 16.33 -18.50
C GLY A 198 -10.44 15.44 -17.27
N GLY A 199 -10.72 14.13 -17.40
CA GLY A 199 -10.71 13.19 -16.29
C GLY A 199 -9.33 12.60 -16.00
N THR A 200 -9.06 12.24 -14.75
CA THR A 200 -7.87 11.50 -14.32
C THR A 200 -8.23 10.48 -13.26
N CYS A 201 -7.72 9.25 -13.39
CA CYS A 201 -7.74 8.26 -12.32
C CYS A 201 -6.79 7.10 -12.63
N GLY A 202 -6.34 6.43 -11.58
CA GLY A 202 -5.47 5.26 -11.69
C GLY A 202 -4.90 4.85 -10.35
N GLN A 203 -3.96 3.91 -10.41
CA GLN A 203 -3.15 3.50 -9.28
C GLN A 203 -1.68 3.43 -9.67
N MET A 204 -0.80 3.72 -8.73
CA MET A 204 0.65 3.68 -8.92
C MET A 204 1.27 2.84 -7.82
N PHE A 205 2.04 1.83 -8.21
CA PHE A 205 2.68 0.92 -7.26
C PHE A 205 4.00 1.50 -6.76
N ASP A 206 4.40 1.04 -5.59
CA ASP A 206 5.75 1.19 -5.07
C ASP A 206 6.43 -0.17 -4.97
N THR A 207 7.75 -0.19 -5.14
CA THR A 207 8.56 -1.40 -4.97
C THR A 207 8.52 -1.98 -3.56
N ASP A 208 8.11 -1.21 -2.56
CA ASP A 208 7.97 -1.64 -1.16
C ASP A 208 6.62 -2.32 -0.87
N GLY A 209 5.85 -2.72 -1.90
CA GLY A 209 4.64 -3.53 -1.74
C GLY A 209 3.40 -2.75 -1.31
N TYR A 210 3.28 -1.48 -1.72
CA TYR A 210 2.08 -0.68 -1.54
C TYR A 210 1.72 0.05 -2.84
N ASN A 211 0.54 0.64 -2.89
CA ASN A 211 0.11 1.46 -4.02
C ASN A 211 -0.71 2.68 -3.59
N ILE A 212 -0.67 3.72 -4.42
CA ILE A 212 -1.50 4.91 -4.30
C ILE A 212 -2.60 4.88 -5.34
N ILE A 213 -3.83 5.15 -4.94
CA ILE A 213 -5.00 5.20 -5.81
C ILE A 213 -5.53 6.64 -5.84
N LEU A 214 -5.81 7.15 -7.04
CA LEU A 214 -6.47 8.43 -7.28
C LEU A 214 -7.71 8.19 -8.14
N LYS A 215 -8.88 8.64 -7.67
CA LYS A 215 -10.15 8.48 -8.40
C LYS A 215 -11.22 9.47 -7.93
N ASP A 216 -12.32 9.52 -8.68
CA ASP A 216 -13.56 10.16 -8.23
C ASP A 216 -14.22 9.37 -7.09
N GLY A 217 -14.83 10.09 -6.16
CA GLY A 217 -15.42 9.60 -4.93
C GLY A 217 -14.41 9.40 -3.80
N CYS A 218 -14.87 9.65 -2.57
CA CYS A 218 -14.06 9.54 -1.36
C CYS A 218 -14.14 8.18 -0.66
N ASP A 219 -14.88 7.23 -1.26
CA ASP A 219 -15.03 5.86 -0.79
C ASP A 219 -14.43 4.89 -1.81
N LEU A 220 -13.73 3.83 -1.38
CA LEU A 220 -13.44 2.72 -2.30
C LEU A 220 -14.72 1.89 -2.44
N GLU A 221 -15.32 1.91 -3.63
CA GLU A 221 -16.59 1.22 -3.90
C GLU A 221 -16.59 -0.22 -3.36
N GLY A 222 -17.65 -0.58 -2.63
CA GLY A 222 -17.84 -1.93 -2.10
C GLY A 222 -17.28 -2.18 -0.70
N VAL A 223 -16.74 -1.16 -0.02
CA VAL A 223 -16.53 -1.17 1.43
C VAL A 223 -17.55 -0.17 2.02
N PRO A 224 -18.58 -0.63 2.77
CA PRO A 224 -19.43 0.31 3.49
C PRO A 224 -18.52 1.11 4.42
N ASP A 225 -18.61 2.44 4.33
CA ASP A 225 -17.85 3.34 5.18
C ASP A 225 -18.30 3.08 6.62
N VAL A 226 -17.55 2.25 7.37
CA VAL A 226 -17.93 1.84 8.74
C VAL A 226 -17.92 3.06 9.67
N VAL A 227 -17.31 4.16 9.23
CA VAL A 227 -17.02 5.33 10.07
C VAL A 227 -18.09 6.42 9.96
N ASN A 228 -18.88 6.51 8.87
CA ASN A 228 -19.77 7.67 8.66
C ASN A 228 -21.21 7.32 8.33
N GLY A 229 -22.02 7.13 9.39
CA GLY A 229 -23.48 7.33 9.32
C GLY A 229 -23.87 8.81 9.29
N GLY A 230 -23.19 9.66 8.49
CA GLY A 230 -23.29 11.11 8.59
C GLY A 230 -23.25 11.84 7.24
N SER A 231 -24.46 12.19 6.76
CA SER A 231 -24.81 13.27 5.82
C SER A 231 -24.08 13.39 4.49
N GLY A 232 -24.83 13.07 3.43
CA GLY A 232 -24.59 13.60 2.08
C GLY A 232 -24.64 15.13 2.07
N TRP A 233 -23.81 15.68 1.19
CA TRP A 233 -23.87 17.06 0.70
C TRP A 233 -24.38 17.03 -0.74
#